data_AF-A0A6C0JXW7-F1
#
_entry.id   AF-A0A6C0JXW7-F1
#
_cell.length_a   1.000
_cell.length_b   1.000
_cell.length_c   1.000
_cell.angle_alpha   90.00
_cell.angle_beta   90.00
_cell.angle_gamma   90.00
#
_symmetry.space_group_name_H-M   'P 1'
#
loop_
_entity.id
_entity.type
_entity.pdbx_description
1 polymer ?
#
loop_
_entity_poly.entity_id
_entity_poly.type
_entity_poly.pdbx_seq_one_letter_code
_entity_poly.pdbx_strand_id
1 'polypeptide(L)'
;MGNSISSYSNFQFGGSDDDSNTKEEEIITLSDSLDFIATYYVLTMNFQSLRQLNEKKYCADLVVLTSDIINKYFSDLEVKNLAQRVESGKQKLVFFNKSDVENLNIPDSEIKRGYCNEIAKFYIKIAHVFAAIVTTINPEYTYKDAFGNVVKKSLMQKDAIPNGADVSVSKINLCSERIDALKGKELDVAEKKANDDEVKEKIDDEDENKVEEVPKGGEEKITIHPEICSVNLDKNGETNYLNEEPGINELIDLYFDGDYDYKTGKFLGMTPETEKKFQEDLKRFYLAFTDSDDMSSDIKKFSDIKLRDYSQKKYCETPQKAFTGSYKDKLFNDYANNLKKMIQSVNKKQDNLLDIINKIFVYVLDPITKKDVIRVNPDLTEDGLQDIIDETRNLIVELYLKCEEDFVEGVKIYEAIVESQIFETTQKHIDQLEKEHEKLITPYIPKLQSPVISEVPAGKIPIAN
;
A
#
# COMPACT_ATOMS: atom_id res chain seq x y z
N MET A 1 -22.49 7.73 6.53
CA MET A 1 -23.40 7.23 5.47
C MET A 1 -24.70 6.78 6.12
N GLY A 2 -25.84 7.16 5.52
CA GLY A 2 -27.17 7.13 6.14
C GLY A 2 -27.70 5.73 6.43
N ASN A 3 -28.39 5.63 7.56
CA ASN A 3 -28.91 4.41 8.18
C ASN A 3 -30.22 3.95 7.51
N SER A 4 -30.16 3.36 6.31
CA SER A 4 -31.33 2.80 5.60
C SER A 4 -31.59 1.31 5.88
N ILE A 5 -30.64 0.61 6.51
CA ILE A 5 -30.71 -0.86 6.72
C ILE A 5 -31.68 -1.26 7.84
N SER A 6 -32.07 -0.33 8.73
CA SER A 6 -33.09 -0.55 9.77
C SER A 6 -34.48 -0.92 9.22
N SER A 7 -34.68 -0.86 7.91
CA SER A 7 -35.96 -1.12 7.26
C SER A 7 -36.19 -2.61 6.92
N TYR A 8 -35.14 -3.44 6.94
CA TYR A 8 -35.23 -4.84 6.47
C TYR A 8 -35.68 -5.86 7.53
N SER A 9 -35.91 -5.44 8.78
CA SER A 9 -36.31 -6.36 9.86
C SER A 9 -37.81 -6.66 9.90
N ASN A 10 -38.63 -6.08 9.01
CA ASN A 10 -40.08 -6.30 8.96
C ASN A 10 -40.57 -6.35 7.51
N PHE A 11 -40.63 -7.52 6.90
CA PHE A 11 -41.49 -7.72 5.73
C PHE A 11 -42.31 -9.01 5.84
N GLN A 12 -43.63 -8.84 5.71
CA GLN A 12 -44.62 -9.91 5.63
C GLN A 12 -44.51 -10.63 4.29
N PHE A 13 -44.55 -11.96 4.34
CA PHE A 13 -44.87 -12.81 3.19
C PHE A 13 -46.35 -12.61 2.82
N GLY A 14 -46.60 -11.93 1.69
CA GLY A 14 -47.94 -11.75 1.14
C GLY A 14 -48.29 -12.86 0.14
N GLY A 15 -49.38 -13.58 0.43
CA GLY A 15 -49.99 -14.52 -0.49
C GLY A 15 -50.75 -13.83 -1.64
N SER A 16 -50.95 -14.60 -2.71
CA SER A 16 -51.60 -14.21 -3.97
C SER A 16 -52.91 -13.45 -3.82
N ASP A 17 -53.08 -12.44 -4.66
CA ASP A 17 -54.34 -12.16 -5.36
C ASP A 17 -54.04 -11.56 -6.74
N ASP A 18 -54.75 -12.08 -7.75
CA ASP A 18 -54.77 -11.68 -9.16
C ASP A 18 -55.23 -10.22 -9.31
N ASP A 19 -54.43 -9.36 -9.96
CA ASP A 19 -54.95 -8.50 -11.04
C ASP A 19 -53.83 -7.94 -11.93
N SER A 20 -54.19 -7.82 -13.19
CA SER A 20 -53.38 -7.55 -14.37
C SER A 20 -53.02 -6.07 -14.57
N ASN A 21 -51.78 -5.69 -14.21
CA ASN A 21 -50.89 -4.71 -14.88
C ASN A 21 -49.82 -4.27 -13.87
N THR A 22 -48.65 -4.87 -13.91
CA THR A 22 -47.55 -4.46 -13.03
C THR A 22 -46.26 -4.44 -13.82
N LYS A 23 -45.61 -3.27 -13.83
CA LYS A 23 -44.16 -3.17 -14.03
C LYS A 23 -43.56 -4.22 -13.08
N GLU A 24 -42.73 -5.12 -13.59
CA GLU A 24 -42.02 -6.10 -12.76
C GLU A 24 -41.41 -5.36 -11.55
N GLU A 25 -42.01 -5.54 -10.38
CA GLU A 25 -41.40 -5.08 -9.15
C GLU A 25 -40.14 -5.93 -8.98
N GLU A 26 -38.96 -5.32 -9.04
CA GLU A 26 -37.71 -6.00 -8.70
C GLU A 26 -37.77 -6.42 -7.23
N ILE A 27 -38.13 -7.68 -7.00
CA ILE A 27 -38.18 -8.28 -5.68
C ILE A 27 -36.75 -8.52 -5.21
N ILE A 28 -36.37 -7.93 -4.06
CA ILE A 28 -35.11 -8.24 -3.39
C ILE A 28 -35.17 -9.70 -2.95
N THR A 29 -34.30 -10.53 -3.50
CA THR A 29 -34.22 -11.94 -3.11
C THR A 29 -33.51 -12.08 -1.77
N LEU A 30 -33.68 -13.24 -1.14
CA LEU A 30 -32.98 -13.56 0.09
C LEU A 30 -31.44 -13.61 -0.10
N SER A 31 -30.99 -14.05 -1.28
CA SER A 31 -29.58 -13.99 -1.68
C SER A 31 -29.06 -12.56 -1.71
N ASP A 32 -29.83 -11.63 -2.28
CA ASP A 32 -29.46 -10.22 -2.34
C ASP A 32 -29.35 -9.63 -0.92
N SER A 33 -30.27 -10.00 -0.02
CA SER A 33 -30.23 -9.58 1.38
C SER A 33 -28.94 -10.02 2.08
N LEU A 34 -28.50 -11.26 1.83
CA LEU A 34 -27.24 -11.78 2.39
C LEU A 34 -26.02 -11.07 1.81
N ASP A 35 -26.00 -10.81 0.49
CA ASP A 35 -24.95 -10.03 -0.18
C ASP A 35 -24.84 -8.60 0.40
N PHE A 36 -25.97 -7.94 0.65
CA PHE A 36 -26.02 -6.60 1.27
C PHE A 36 -25.51 -6.62 2.71
N ILE A 37 -25.94 -7.59 3.52
CA ILE A 37 -25.50 -7.73 4.91
C ILE A 37 -23.99 -7.99 4.95
N ALA A 38 -23.50 -8.93 4.15
CA ALA A 38 -22.08 -9.26 4.07
C ALA A 38 -21.27 -8.03 3.63
N THR A 39 -21.72 -7.32 2.60
CA THR A 39 -21.06 -6.10 2.12
C THR A 39 -21.02 -5.01 3.17
N TYR A 40 -22.15 -4.74 3.82
CA TYR A 40 -22.20 -3.77 4.89
C TYR A 40 -21.21 -4.12 6.00
N TYR A 41 -21.22 -5.38 6.46
CA TYR A 41 -20.31 -5.83 7.49
C TYR A 41 -18.86 -5.68 7.06
N VAL A 42 -18.47 -6.18 5.88
CA VAL A 42 -17.09 -6.12 5.38
C VAL A 42 -16.61 -4.68 5.19
N LEU A 43 -17.41 -3.82 4.56
CA LEU A 43 -17.03 -2.44 4.24
C LEU A 43 -17.05 -1.48 5.43
N THR A 44 -17.79 -1.83 6.50
CA THR A 44 -17.87 -1.02 7.73
C THR A 44 -17.09 -1.62 8.89
N MET A 45 -16.47 -2.78 8.71
CA MET A 45 -15.65 -3.42 9.72
C MET A 45 -14.46 -2.52 10.07
N ASN A 46 -14.23 -2.33 11.37
CA ASN A 46 -13.06 -1.61 11.83
C ASN A 46 -11.78 -2.44 11.57
N PHE A 47 -10.64 -1.77 11.48
CA PHE A 47 -9.38 -2.44 11.14
C PHE A 47 -8.87 -3.42 12.20
N GLN A 48 -9.18 -3.26 13.50
CA GLN A 48 -8.81 -4.29 14.48
C GLN A 48 -9.58 -5.59 14.20
N SER A 49 -10.86 -5.49 13.85
CA SER A 49 -11.67 -6.64 13.47
C SER A 49 -11.21 -7.25 12.14
N LEU A 50 -10.77 -6.44 11.16
CA LEU A 50 -10.12 -6.94 9.93
C LEU A 50 -8.83 -7.70 10.24
N ARG A 51 -7.99 -7.19 11.15
CA ARG A 51 -6.78 -7.88 11.58
C ARG A 51 -7.10 -9.17 12.31
N GLN A 52 -8.11 -9.18 13.18
CA GLN A 52 -8.52 -10.39 13.91
C GLN A 52 -8.97 -11.52 12.99
N LEU A 53 -9.33 -11.25 11.73
CA LEU A 53 -9.60 -12.31 10.76
C LEU A 53 -8.40 -13.26 10.58
N ASN A 54 -7.16 -12.78 10.74
CA ASN A 54 -5.96 -13.63 10.68
C ASN A 54 -5.81 -14.59 11.88
N GLU A 55 -6.56 -14.35 12.96
CA GLU A 55 -6.54 -15.25 14.10
C GLU A 55 -7.40 -16.48 13.77
N LYS A 56 -6.75 -17.62 13.51
CA LYS A 56 -7.40 -18.89 13.14
C LYS A 56 -8.63 -19.24 13.99
N LYS A 57 -8.57 -18.96 15.30
CA LYS A 57 -9.69 -19.21 16.23
C LYS A 57 -10.86 -18.25 15.97
N TYR A 58 -10.59 -16.95 15.87
CA TYR A 58 -11.61 -15.94 15.65
C TYR A 58 -12.32 -16.14 14.31
N CYS A 59 -11.57 -16.39 13.23
CA CYS A 59 -12.13 -16.71 11.92
C CYS A 59 -13.07 -17.94 12.00
N ALA A 60 -12.64 -19.00 12.68
CA ALA A 60 -13.46 -20.19 12.83
C ALA A 60 -14.75 -19.95 13.61
N ASP A 61 -14.66 -19.23 14.73
CA ASP A 61 -15.82 -18.88 15.54
C ASP A 61 -16.82 -18.02 14.73
N LEU A 62 -16.31 -17.13 13.86
CA LEU A 62 -17.12 -16.29 12.97
C LEU A 62 -17.85 -17.12 11.90
N VAL A 63 -17.18 -18.13 11.32
CA VAL A 63 -17.80 -19.04 10.36
C VAL A 63 -18.90 -19.87 11.02
N VAL A 64 -18.64 -20.43 12.21
CA VAL A 64 -19.65 -21.18 12.97
C VAL A 64 -20.85 -20.30 13.31
N LEU A 65 -20.62 -19.08 13.81
CA LEU A 65 -21.69 -18.14 14.14
C LEU A 65 -22.52 -17.79 12.90
N THR A 66 -21.86 -17.53 11.77
CA THR A 66 -22.53 -17.19 10.50
C THR A 66 -23.37 -18.37 10.01
N SER A 67 -22.84 -19.59 10.08
CA SER A 67 -23.53 -20.83 9.74
C SER A 67 -24.76 -21.06 10.62
N ASP A 68 -24.65 -20.86 11.94
CA ASP A 68 -25.75 -21.00 12.88
C ASP A 68 -26.87 -19.97 12.62
N ILE A 69 -26.50 -18.73 12.26
CA ILE A 69 -27.45 -17.69 11.87
C ILE A 69 -28.20 -18.10 10.61
N ILE A 70 -27.49 -18.55 9.57
CA ILE A 70 -28.11 -19.02 8.31
C ILE A 70 -29.07 -20.18 8.61
N ASN A 71 -28.62 -21.18 9.38
CA ASN A 71 -29.42 -22.35 9.70
C ASN A 71 -30.72 -22.00 10.47
N LYS A 72 -30.66 -20.99 11.34
CA LYS A 72 -31.80 -20.54 12.16
C LYS A 72 -32.85 -19.78 11.36
N TYR A 73 -32.42 -18.92 10.42
CA TYR A 73 -33.32 -17.99 9.74
C TYR A 73 -33.75 -18.43 8.33
N PHE A 74 -33.08 -19.44 7.74
CA PHE A 74 -33.30 -19.85 6.36
C PHE A 74 -33.89 -21.27 6.31
N SER A 75 -34.88 -21.47 5.44
CA SER A 75 -35.43 -22.78 5.13
C SER A 75 -34.43 -23.64 4.35
N ASP A 76 -34.63 -24.95 4.37
CA ASP A 76 -33.70 -25.90 3.75
C ASP A 76 -33.57 -25.68 2.24
N LEU A 77 -34.67 -25.28 1.60
CA LEU A 77 -34.72 -24.95 0.18
C LEU A 77 -33.95 -23.66 -0.12
N GLU A 78 -34.09 -22.63 0.72
CA GLU A 78 -33.35 -21.38 0.59
C GLU A 78 -31.85 -21.61 0.76
N VAL A 79 -31.46 -22.40 1.77
CA VAL A 79 -30.07 -22.80 1.99
C VAL A 79 -29.51 -23.54 0.77
N LYS A 80 -30.26 -24.49 0.21
CA LYS A 80 -29.83 -25.24 -0.99
C LYS A 80 -29.67 -24.33 -2.21
N ASN A 81 -30.59 -23.38 -2.41
CA ASN A 81 -30.52 -22.43 -3.51
C ASN A 81 -29.32 -21.47 -3.36
N LEU A 82 -29.03 -21.03 -2.13
CA LEU A 82 -27.85 -20.20 -1.82
C LEU A 82 -26.55 -20.95 -2.05
N ALA A 83 -26.47 -22.20 -1.59
CA ALA A 83 -25.30 -23.05 -1.84
C ALA A 83 -25.06 -23.23 -3.34
N GLN A 84 -26.11 -23.52 -4.11
CA GLN A 84 -26.01 -23.63 -5.56
C GLN A 84 -25.58 -22.32 -6.24
N ARG A 85 -26.04 -21.16 -5.73
CA ARG A 85 -25.62 -19.85 -6.21
C ARG A 85 -24.12 -19.63 -5.97
N VAL A 86 -23.65 -19.89 -4.75
CA VAL A 86 -22.23 -19.78 -4.40
C VAL A 86 -21.38 -20.73 -5.25
N GLU A 87 -21.84 -21.96 -5.49
CA GLU A 87 -21.09 -22.96 -6.26
C GLU A 87 -21.04 -22.63 -7.76
N SER A 88 -22.17 -22.24 -8.36
CA SER A 88 -22.32 -22.23 -9.84
C SER A 88 -22.75 -20.90 -10.44
N GLY A 89 -23.00 -19.88 -9.62
CA GLY A 89 -23.50 -18.55 -10.04
C GLY A 89 -24.96 -18.55 -10.51
N LYS A 90 -25.60 -19.72 -10.57
CA LYS A 90 -26.98 -19.86 -11.07
C LYS A 90 -27.97 -19.91 -9.92
N GLN A 91 -28.85 -18.93 -9.85
CA GLN A 91 -30.10 -19.06 -9.12
C GLN A 91 -31.10 -19.84 -9.99
N LYS A 92 -31.51 -21.04 -9.56
CA LYS A 92 -32.75 -21.61 -10.09
C LYS A 92 -33.91 -20.85 -9.45
N LEU A 93 -34.63 -20.07 -10.25
CA LEU A 93 -36.02 -19.70 -9.94
C LEU A 93 -36.81 -21.01 -9.82
N VAL A 94 -36.93 -21.55 -8.61
CA VAL A 94 -37.67 -22.78 -8.40
C VAL A 94 -39.15 -22.43 -8.25
N PHE A 95 -39.86 -22.40 -9.38
CA PHE A 95 -41.31 -22.53 -9.37
C PHE A 95 -41.64 -23.97 -8.97
N PHE A 96 -41.96 -24.18 -7.70
CA PHE A 96 -42.51 -25.46 -7.26
C PHE A 96 -43.99 -25.52 -7.60
N ASN A 97 -44.39 -26.55 -8.35
CA ASN A 97 -45.80 -26.94 -8.32
C ASN A 97 -46.08 -27.58 -6.95
N LYS A 98 -47.32 -27.46 -6.47
CA LYS A 98 -47.76 -27.96 -5.16
C LYS A 98 -47.41 -29.45 -4.93
N SER A 99 -47.38 -30.24 -6.01
CA SER A 99 -46.99 -31.66 -6.06
C SER A 99 -45.49 -31.94 -5.92
N ASP A 100 -44.63 -30.96 -6.24
CA ASP A 100 -43.18 -31.08 -6.11
C ASP A 100 -42.73 -30.82 -4.67
N VAL A 101 -43.52 -30.03 -3.92
CA VAL A 101 -43.32 -29.77 -2.48
C VAL A 101 -43.53 -31.03 -1.64
N GLU A 102 -44.47 -31.89 -2.04
CA GLU A 102 -44.78 -33.16 -1.37
C GLU A 102 -43.68 -34.23 -1.56
N ASN A 103 -42.78 -34.04 -2.52
CA ASN A 103 -41.64 -34.92 -2.82
C ASN A 103 -40.27 -34.25 -2.59
N LEU A 104 -40.24 -33.10 -1.92
CA LEU A 104 -38.97 -32.46 -1.55
C LEU A 104 -38.25 -33.34 -0.53
N ASN A 105 -37.12 -33.89 -0.94
CA ASN A 105 -36.19 -34.56 -0.04
C ASN A 105 -35.65 -33.51 0.94
N ILE A 106 -36.28 -33.43 2.13
CA ILE A 106 -35.85 -32.56 3.22
C ILE A 106 -34.40 -32.94 3.54
N PRO A 107 -33.41 -32.05 3.35
CA PRO A 107 -32.03 -32.34 3.70
C PRO A 107 -31.96 -32.74 5.16
N ASP A 108 -31.26 -33.83 5.46
CA ASP A 108 -30.95 -34.17 6.85
C ASP A 108 -30.25 -32.98 7.53
N SER A 109 -30.45 -32.82 8.85
CA SER A 109 -29.93 -31.68 9.62
C SER A 109 -28.41 -31.53 9.45
N GLU A 110 -27.69 -32.62 9.22
CA GLU A 110 -26.26 -32.61 8.98
C GLU A 110 -25.88 -32.11 7.56
N ILE A 111 -26.69 -32.41 6.55
CA ILE A 111 -26.51 -31.93 5.16
C ILE A 111 -26.80 -30.43 5.09
N LYS A 112 -27.89 -29.96 5.71
CA LYS A 112 -28.20 -28.52 5.79
C LYS A 112 -27.07 -27.73 6.45
N ARG A 113 -26.50 -28.27 7.53
CA ARG A 113 -25.35 -27.68 8.21
C ARG A 113 -24.12 -27.60 7.29
N GLY A 114 -23.89 -28.61 6.47
CA GLY A 114 -22.86 -28.60 5.42
C GLY A 114 -23.00 -27.39 4.49
N TYR A 115 -24.18 -27.19 3.91
CA TYR A 115 -24.46 -26.03 3.05
C TYR A 115 -24.31 -24.69 3.77
N CYS A 116 -24.76 -24.58 5.02
CA CYS A 116 -24.61 -23.34 5.80
C CYS A 116 -23.13 -23.00 6.01
N ASN A 117 -22.29 -24.01 6.24
CA ASN A 117 -20.84 -23.84 6.38
C ASN A 117 -20.17 -23.41 5.06
N GLU A 118 -20.58 -23.97 3.92
CA GLU A 118 -20.08 -23.57 2.60
C GLU A 118 -20.42 -22.10 2.29
N ILE A 119 -21.66 -21.71 2.54
CA ILE A 119 -22.11 -20.32 2.35
C ILE A 119 -21.33 -19.38 3.28
N ALA A 120 -21.20 -19.73 4.56
CA ALA A 120 -20.46 -18.92 5.52
C ALA A 120 -18.98 -18.76 5.10
N LYS A 121 -18.33 -19.86 4.70
CA LYS A 121 -16.94 -19.86 4.21
C LYS A 121 -16.74 -18.90 3.04
N PHE A 122 -17.65 -18.89 2.07
CA PHE A 122 -17.60 -17.99 0.92
C PHE A 122 -17.56 -16.52 1.33
N TYR A 123 -18.46 -16.06 2.19
CA TYR A 123 -18.47 -14.66 2.63
C TYR A 123 -17.30 -14.29 3.55
N ILE A 124 -16.80 -15.23 4.35
CA ILE A 124 -15.60 -14.99 5.17
C ILE A 124 -14.36 -14.89 4.30
N LYS A 125 -14.21 -15.71 3.26
CA LYS A 125 -13.13 -15.57 2.26
C LYS A 125 -13.15 -14.20 1.58
N ILE A 126 -14.34 -13.68 1.23
CA ILE A 126 -14.49 -12.29 0.73
C ILE A 126 -13.92 -11.28 1.72
N ALA A 127 -14.23 -11.44 3.02
CA ALA A 127 -13.71 -10.57 4.07
C ALA A 127 -12.17 -10.64 4.19
N HIS A 128 -11.56 -11.83 4.07
CA HIS A 128 -10.10 -11.99 4.06
C HIS A 128 -9.44 -11.31 2.86
N VAL A 129 -9.99 -11.48 1.65
CA VAL A 129 -9.45 -10.79 0.45
C VAL A 129 -9.51 -9.27 0.62
N PHE A 130 -10.65 -8.76 1.07
CA PHE A 130 -10.81 -7.34 1.35
C PHE A 130 -9.83 -6.86 2.43
N ALA A 131 -9.68 -7.61 3.53
CA ALA A 131 -8.73 -7.30 4.60
C ALA A 131 -7.29 -7.25 4.07
N ALA A 132 -6.85 -8.24 3.30
CA ALA A 132 -5.50 -8.30 2.73
C ALA A 132 -5.21 -7.11 1.80
N ILE A 133 -6.16 -6.74 0.94
CA ILE A 133 -6.01 -5.58 0.04
C ILE A 133 -5.91 -4.29 0.85
N VAL A 134 -6.85 -4.06 1.76
CA VAL A 134 -6.99 -2.80 2.48
C VAL A 134 -5.85 -2.59 3.47
N THR A 135 -5.38 -3.64 4.15
CA THR A 135 -4.21 -3.60 5.03
C THR A 135 -2.90 -3.44 4.27
N THR A 136 -2.80 -3.95 3.04
CA THR A 136 -1.64 -3.75 2.15
C THR A 136 -1.58 -2.32 1.61
N ILE A 137 -2.70 -1.75 1.17
CA ILE A 137 -2.76 -0.36 0.71
C ILE A 137 -2.55 0.61 1.88
N ASN A 138 -3.12 0.26 3.04
CA ASN A 138 -3.09 0.99 4.31
C ASN A 138 -3.33 2.51 4.16
N PRO A 139 -4.56 2.93 3.86
CA PRO A 139 -4.85 4.35 3.66
C PRO A 139 -4.82 5.17 4.96
N GLU A 140 -4.24 6.37 4.89
CA GLU A 140 -4.35 7.44 5.88
C GLU A 140 -5.25 8.56 5.32
N TYR A 141 -6.19 8.98 6.15
CA TYR A 141 -7.16 10.03 5.84
C TYR A 141 -6.75 11.32 6.52
N THR A 142 -6.56 12.37 5.73
CA THR A 142 -6.21 13.70 6.22
C THR A 142 -7.34 14.67 5.93
N TYR A 143 -7.80 15.41 6.95
CA TYR A 143 -8.84 16.44 6.81
C TYR A 143 -8.55 17.63 7.73
N LYS A 144 -9.22 18.76 7.49
CA LYS A 144 -9.16 19.92 8.40
C LYS A 144 -10.31 19.86 9.41
N ASP A 145 -9.99 19.98 10.69
CA ASP A 145 -11.01 20.04 11.74
C ASP A 145 -11.76 21.40 11.74
N ALA A 146 -12.73 21.55 12.65
CA ALA A 146 -13.51 22.78 12.80
C ALA A 146 -12.66 24.01 13.17
N PHE A 147 -11.42 23.83 13.60
CA PHE A 147 -10.47 24.88 13.94
C PHE A 147 -9.43 25.13 12.83
N GLY A 148 -9.54 24.40 11.70
CA GLY A 148 -8.62 24.50 10.58
C GLY A 148 -7.32 23.71 10.76
N ASN A 149 -7.18 22.93 11.83
CA ASN A 149 -5.99 22.09 12.04
C ASN A 149 -6.05 20.86 11.13
N VAL A 150 -4.90 20.49 10.57
CA VAL A 150 -4.76 19.26 9.79
C VAL A 150 -4.76 18.07 10.74
N VAL A 151 -5.77 17.22 10.63
CA VAL A 151 -5.91 16.00 11.40
C VAL A 151 -5.71 14.81 10.49
N LYS A 152 -4.77 13.95 10.87
CA LYS A 152 -4.53 12.65 10.22
C LYS A 152 -5.22 11.55 11.01
N LYS A 153 -5.89 10.65 10.30
CA LYS A 153 -6.56 9.47 10.83
C LYS A 153 -6.16 8.27 10.00
N SER A 154 -5.64 7.24 10.64
CA SER A 154 -5.48 5.95 9.95
C SER A 154 -6.85 5.35 9.65
N LEU A 155 -6.88 4.33 8.80
CA LEU A 155 -8.08 3.55 8.54
C LEU A 155 -8.78 3.05 9.83
N MET A 156 -8.00 2.73 10.87
CA MET A 156 -8.50 2.36 12.20
C MET A 156 -9.42 3.40 12.84
N GLN A 157 -9.23 4.66 12.49
CA GLN A 157 -9.91 5.80 13.09
C GLN A 157 -10.87 6.48 12.11
N LYS A 158 -11.22 5.77 11.01
CA LYS A 158 -12.11 6.30 9.98
C LYS A 158 -13.47 6.74 10.55
N ASP A 159 -14.00 6.00 11.52
CA ASP A 159 -15.28 6.33 12.18
C ASP A 159 -15.21 7.63 13.00
N ALA A 160 -14.01 8.09 13.36
CA ALA A 160 -13.80 9.35 14.06
C ALA A 160 -13.73 10.56 13.12
N ILE A 161 -13.85 10.36 11.79
CA ILE A 161 -13.88 11.44 10.80
C ILE A 161 -15.30 12.01 10.74
N PRO A 162 -15.50 13.33 10.93
CA PRO A 162 -16.81 13.96 10.84
C PRO A 162 -17.49 13.72 9.48
N ASN A 163 -18.78 13.41 9.49
CA ASN A 163 -19.56 13.27 8.26
C ASN A 163 -19.52 14.57 7.45
N GLY A 164 -19.11 14.49 6.18
CA GLY A 164 -19.04 15.64 5.27
C GLY A 164 -17.73 16.44 5.33
N ALA A 165 -16.71 15.97 6.07
CA ALA A 165 -15.36 16.53 5.97
C ALA A 165 -14.79 16.33 4.56
N ASP A 166 -14.06 17.33 4.06
CA ASP A 166 -13.24 17.18 2.85
C ASP A 166 -11.95 16.44 3.23
N VAL A 167 -11.81 15.21 2.71
CA VAL A 167 -10.79 14.24 3.14
C VAL A 167 -9.87 13.92 1.96
N SER A 168 -8.58 14.17 2.13
CA SER A 168 -7.53 13.67 1.24
C SER A 168 -7.01 12.32 1.75
N VAL A 169 -6.72 11.38 0.86
CA VAL A 169 -6.23 10.03 1.20
C VAL A 169 -4.77 9.89 0.78
N SER A 170 -3.89 9.61 1.74
CA SER A 170 -2.53 9.12 1.53
C SER A 170 -2.49 7.61 1.76
N LYS A 171 -1.45 6.93 1.28
CA LYS A 171 -1.26 5.48 1.46
C LYS A 171 0.04 5.30 2.24
N ILE A 172 -0.03 4.72 3.44
CA ILE A 172 1.12 4.53 4.33
C ILE A 172 1.37 3.03 4.48
N ASN A 173 2.14 2.46 3.56
CA ASN A 173 2.53 1.05 3.58
C ASN A 173 4.05 0.92 3.44
N LEU A 174 4.54 -0.32 3.46
CA LEU A 174 5.95 -0.66 3.24
C LEU A 174 6.57 0.18 2.10
N CYS A 175 5.87 0.29 0.97
CA CYS A 175 6.40 0.97 -0.19
C CYS A 175 6.44 2.49 -0.10
N SER A 176 5.45 3.12 0.52
CA SER A 176 5.55 4.55 0.80
C SER A 176 6.69 4.83 1.77
N GLU A 177 6.92 3.99 2.78
CA GLU A 177 8.04 4.15 3.71
C GLU A 177 9.40 4.03 3.01
N ARG A 178 9.54 3.05 2.10
CA ARG A 178 10.75 2.92 1.27
C ARG A 178 10.96 4.12 0.34
N ILE A 179 9.90 4.58 -0.34
CA ILE A 179 9.95 5.77 -1.21
C ILE A 179 10.33 7.00 -0.39
N ASP A 180 9.70 7.20 0.77
CA ASP A 180 9.94 8.36 1.63
C ASP A 180 11.35 8.33 2.21
N ALA A 181 11.89 7.15 2.55
CA ALA A 181 13.27 7.02 3.00
C ALA A 181 14.28 7.40 1.90
N LEU A 182 14.02 7.04 0.63
CA LEU A 182 14.86 7.48 -0.49
C LEU A 182 14.66 8.95 -0.84
N LYS A 183 13.42 9.44 -0.83
CA LYS A 183 13.10 10.84 -1.11
C LYS A 183 13.72 11.74 -0.04
N GLY A 184 13.70 11.30 1.21
CA GLY A 184 14.13 12.07 2.35
C GLY A 184 13.20 13.23 2.66
N LYS A 185 13.66 14.13 3.53
CA LYS A 185 13.00 15.43 3.71
C LYS A 185 13.24 16.28 2.48
N GLU A 186 12.22 16.37 1.63
CA GLU A 186 12.18 17.38 0.59
C GLU A 186 12.30 18.76 1.25
N LEU A 187 13.24 19.56 0.75
CA LEU A 187 13.31 20.99 0.98
C LEU A 187 11.93 21.59 0.75
N ASP A 188 11.55 22.57 1.57
CA ASP A 188 10.62 23.61 1.15
C ASP A 188 11.12 24.18 -0.19
N VAL A 189 10.70 23.59 -1.31
CA VAL A 189 10.61 24.34 -2.55
C VAL A 189 9.53 25.34 -2.22
N ALA A 190 10.01 26.54 -1.86
CA ALA A 190 9.23 27.69 -1.52
C ALA A 190 7.90 27.64 -2.28
N GLU A 191 6.80 27.59 -1.53
CA GLU A 191 5.48 27.92 -2.04
C GLU A 191 5.63 29.19 -2.88
N LYS A 192 5.72 29.06 -4.21
CA LYS A 192 5.20 30.09 -5.10
C LYS A 192 3.68 29.95 -5.04
N LYS A 193 3.12 30.42 -3.92
CA LYS A 193 1.78 30.98 -3.91
C LYS A 193 1.82 32.30 -4.69
N ALA A 194 0.69 32.58 -5.35
CA ALA A 194 0.34 33.76 -6.14
C ALA A 194 0.84 33.70 -7.60
N ASN A 195 -0.01 33.60 -8.63
CA ASN A 195 -1.38 34.09 -8.75
C ASN A 195 -2.26 33.17 -9.61
N ASP A 196 -3.47 32.94 -9.08
CA ASP A 196 -4.68 32.93 -9.89
C ASP A 196 -4.75 34.24 -10.66
N ASP A 197 -4.77 34.20 -11.98
CA ASP A 197 -5.52 35.15 -12.80
C ASP A 197 -5.75 34.52 -14.18
N GLU A 198 -7.03 34.27 -14.44
CA GLU A 198 -7.73 34.05 -15.71
C GLU A 198 -6.90 33.94 -17.00
N VAL A 199 -6.96 32.77 -17.65
CA VAL A 199 -7.28 32.71 -19.10
C VAL A 199 -8.21 31.53 -19.37
N LYS A 200 -9.48 31.86 -19.62
CA LYS A 200 -10.38 31.05 -20.45
C LYS A 200 -9.93 31.19 -21.90
N GLU A 201 -9.79 30.07 -22.62
CA GLU A 201 -10.23 29.83 -24.01
C GLU A 201 -9.61 28.51 -24.48
N LYS A 202 -10.44 27.48 -24.67
CA LYS A 202 -11.06 27.02 -25.93
C LYS A 202 -10.26 25.88 -26.55
N ILE A 203 -10.96 24.75 -26.56
CA ILE A 203 -10.73 23.56 -27.37
C ILE A 203 -10.80 23.99 -28.83
N ASP A 204 -9.80 23.62 -29.62
CA ASP A 204 -9.95 23.23 -31.03
C ASP A 204 -8.81 22.25 -31.36
N ASP A 205 -9.13 21.34 -32.27
CA ASP A 205 -8.50 20.04 -32.55
C ASP A 205 -7.07 20.04 -33.13
N GLU A 206 -6.44 18.86 -33.02
CA GLU A 206 -5.37 18.30 -33.87
C GLU A 206 -4.04 19.06 -34.02
N ASP A 207 -2.98 18.61 -33.32
CA ASP A 207 -1.70 18.29 -33.99
C ASP A 207 -0.74 17.52 -33.05
N GLU A 208 -0.16 16.43 -33.57
CA GLU A 208 0.91 15.67 -32.93
C GLU A 208 2.21 16.49 -32.88
N ASN A 209 3.05 16.20 -31.86
CA ASN A 209 4.39 16.76 -31.64
C ASN A 209 4.49 18.24 -31.25
N LYS A 210 4.35 18.51 -29.95
CA LYS A 210 5.12 19.56 -29.29
C LYS A 210 5.88 18.99 -28.10
N VAL A 211 7.19 18.85 -28.33
CA VAL A 211 8.21 18.76 -27.30
C VAL A 211 8.05 20.00 -26.42
N GLU A 212 7.72 19.82 -25.14
CA GLU A 212 7.74 20.91 -24.17
C GLU A 212 9.16 21.47 -24.09
N GLU A 213 9.28 22.76 -24.43
CA GLU A 213 10.51 23.50 -24.38
C GLU A 213 10.97 23.65 -22.92
N VAL A 214 12.10 23.02 -22.62
CA VAL A 214 12.84 23.20 -21.37
C VAL A 214 13.18 24.68 -21.18
N PRO A 215 12.82 25.32 -20.04
CA PRO A 215 13.24 26.68 -19.76
C PRO A 215 14.76 26.73 -19.63
N LYS A 216 15.41 27.51 -20.50
CA LYS A 216 16.84 27.84 -20.38
C LYS A 216 17.05 28.87 -19.26
N GLY A 217 17.91 28.56 -18.29
CA GLY A 217 18.59 29.62 -17.52
C GLY A 217 18.86 29.36 -16.03
N GLY A 218 19.41 28.19 -15.68
CA GLY A 218 19.99 27.92 -14.37
C GLY A 218 20.37 26.45 -14.31
N GLU A 219 21.58 26.11 -13.87
CA GLU A 219 21.91 24.71 -13.59
C GLU A 219 21.01 24.25 -12.45
N GLU A 220 19.97 23.49 -12.77
CA GLU A 220 19.04 22.98 -11.77
C GLU A 220 19.79 21.98 -10.88
N LYS A 221 20.11 22.43 -9.68
CA LYS A 221 20.82 21.66 -8.67
C LYS A 221 19.82 20.84 -7.88
N ILE A 222 20.06 19.54 -7.79
CA ILE A 222 19.28 18.62 -6.96
C ILE A 222 20.01 18.48 -5.64
N THR A 223 19.28 18.54 -4.53
CA THR A 223 19.83 18.15 -3.24
C THR A 223 19.07 16.94 -2.74
N ILE A 224 19.78 15.86 -2.44
CA ILE A 224 19.20 14.63 -1.88
C ILE A 224 19.59 14.49 -0.41
N HIS A 225 18.63 14.08 0.43
CA HIS A 225 18.85 13.80 1.85
C HIS A 225 18.08 12.55 2.30
N PRO A 226 18.46 11.34 1.84
CA PRO A 226 17.73 10.12 2.17
C PRO A 226 17.80 9.77 3.67
N GLU A 227 16.70 9.25 4.22
CA GLU A 227 16.56 8.75 5.60
C GLU A 227 16.65 7.21 5.65
N ILE A 228 17.64 6.62 4.95
CA ILE A 228 17.79 5.17 4.78
C ILE A 228 18.27 4.48 6.07
N CYS A 229 19.18 5.12 6.81
CA CYS A 229 19.94 4.49 7.90
C CYS A 229 19.08 3.95 9.05
N SER A 230 17.87 4.46 9.23
CA SER A 230 16.94 4.06 10.30
C SER A 230 15.64 3.46 9.77
N VAL A 231 15.53 3.17 8.47
CA VAL A 231 14.26 2.79 7.82
C VAL A 231 13.63 1.52 8.42
N ASN A 232 14.46 0.57 8.88
CA ASN A 232 14.02 -0.72 9.43
C ASN A 232 14.24 -0.82 10.96
N LEU A 233 14.54 0.29 11.63
CA LEU A 233 14.81 0.29 13.07
C LEU A 233 13.59 0.72 13.87
N ASP A 234 13.38 0.05 15.01
CA ASP A 234 12.39 0.43 16.00
C ASP A 234 12.84 1.67 16.80
N LYS A 235 12.02 2.09 17.77
CA LYS A 235 12.30 3.23 18.64
C LYS A 235 13.52 3.02 19.57
N ASN A 236 13.94 1.78 19.77
CA ASN A 236 15.09 1.39 20.58
C ASN A 236 16.35 1.21 19.73
N GLY A 237 16.24 1.27 18.40
CA GLY A 237 17.34 1.02 17.46
C GLY A 237 17.53 -0.46 17.11
N GLU A 238 16.58 -1.33 17.43
CA GLU A 238 16.57 -2.73 17.03
C GLU A 238 15.90 -2.92 15.67
N THR A 239 16.37 -3.86 14.86
CA THR A 239 15.79 -4.09 13.53
C THR A 239 14.44 -4.80 13.63
N ASN A 240 13.44 -4.26 12.94
CA ASN A 240 12.08 -4.80 12.86
C ASN A 240 12.04 -6.13 12.10
N TYR A 241 10.94 -6.86 12.30
CA TYR A 241 10.61 -8.05 11.54
C TYR A 241 9.57 -7.75 10.45
N LEU A 242 9.58 -8.54 9.37
CA LEU A 242 8.70 -8.33 8.22
C LEU A 242 7.21 -8.38 8.60
N ASN A 243 6.80 -9.16 9.60
CA ASN A 243 5.40 -9.23 10.04
C ASN A 243 4.90 -7.98 10.77
N GLU A 244 5.77 -7.01 11.06
CA GLU A 244 5.38 -5.69 11.56
C GLU A 244 4.92 -4.76 10.44
N GLU A 245 5.26 -5.09 9.19
CA GLU A 245 4.83 -4.35 8.01
C GLU A 245 3.32 -4.55 7.75
N PRO A 246 2.56 -3.47 7.46
CA PRO A 246 1.13 -3.57 7.15
C PRO A 246 0.86 -4.58 6.03
N GLY A 247 -0.15 -5.43 6.20
CA GLY A 247 -0.62 -6.40 5.19
C GLY A 247 0.13 -7.73 5.14
N ILE A 248 1.29 -7.89 5.79
CA ILE A 248 2.03 -9.17 5.80
C ILE A 248 1.30 -10.26 6.59
N ASN A 249 0.61 -9.90 7.67
CA ASN A 249 -0.11 -10.88 8.48
C ASN A 249 -1.39 -11.36 7.79
N GLU A 250 -2.01 -10.54 6.94
CA GLU A 250 -3.21 -10.88 6.18
C GLU A 250 -2.86 -11.63 4.89
N LEU A 251 -1.66 -11.40 4.33
CA LEU A 251 -1.16 -12.12 3.16
C LEU A 251 -1.11 -13.64 3.41
N ILE A 252 -0.73 -14.09 4.61
CA ILE A 252 -0.65 -15.52 4.93
C ILE A 252 -2.02 -16.23 4.81
N ASP A 253 -3.11 -15.53 5.10
CA ASP A 253 -4.46 -16.11 5.06
C ASP A 253 -4.86 -16.48 3.63
N LEU A 254 -4.32 -15.77 2.63
CA LEU A 254 -4.55 -16.07 1.21
C LEU A 254 -3.88 -17.37 0.75
N TYR A 255 -3.06 -18.01 1.60
CA TYR A 255 -2.51 -19.34 1.37
C TYR A 255 -3.31 -20.45 2.08
N PHE A 256 -4.25 -20.13 2.96
CA PHE A 256 -5.01 -21.16 3.67
C PHE A 256 -6.19 -21.68 2.83
N ASP A 257 -5.95 -22.76 2.10
CA ASP A 257 -6.91 -23.46 1.25
C ASP A 257 -7.16 -24.93 1.69
N GLY A 258 -6.39 -25.43 2.67
CA GLY A 258 -6.39 -26.83 3.11
C GLY A 258 -7.19 -27.11 4.38
N ASP A 259 -7.69 -28.35 4.47
CA ASP A 259 -8.28 -28.97 5.66
C ASP A 259 -9.33 -28.10 6.37
N TYR A 260 -10.46 -27.85 5.70
CA TYR A 260 -11.59 -27.19 6.33
C TYR A 260 -12.43 -28.20 7.14
N ASP A 261 -12.41 -28.06 8.46
CA ASP A 261 -13.21 -28.92 9.34
C ASP A 261 -14.66 -28.42 9.40
N TYR A 262 -15.53 -29.04 8.60
CA TYR A 262 -16.97 -28.75 8.55
C TYR A 262 -17.70 -28.99 9.88
N LYS A 263 -17.10 -29.68 10.86
CA LYS A 263 -17.70 -29.81 12.19
C LYS A 263 -17.35 -28.65 13.12
N THR A 264 -16.19 -28.03 12.91
CA THR A 264 -15.69 -26.96 13.80
C THR A 264 -15.57 -25.59 13.12
N GLY A 265 -15.83 -25.49 11.81
CA GLY A 265 -15.73 -24.26 11.02
C GLY A 265 -14.29 -23.75 10.86
N LYS A 266 -13.28 -24.60 11.04
CA LYS A 266 -11.87 -24.22 11.09
C LYS A 266 -11.15 -24.47 9.78
N PHE A 267 -10.33 -23.51 9.36
CA PHE A 267 -9.24 -23.74 8.40
C PHE A 267 -8.06 -24.38 9.15
N LEU A 268 -7.67 -25.59 8.78
CA LEU A 268 -6.63 -26.32 9.48
C LEU A 268 -5.25 -26.19 8.81
N GLY A 269 -5.15 -25.76 7.54
CA GLY A 269 -3.84 -25.56 6.91
C GLY A 269 -3.82 -25.11 5.44
N MET A 270 -2.70 -25.37 4.78
CA MET A 270 -2.51 -25.21 3.34
C MET A 270 -2.58 -26.58 2.66
N THR A 271 -3.10 -26.65 1.45
CA THR A 271 -2.95 -27.84 0.59
C THR A 271 -1.48 -28.02 0.20
N PRO A 272 -1.05 -29.24 -0.22
CA PRO A 272 0.33 -29.45 -0.67
C PRO A 272 0.76 -28.51 -1.82
N GLU A 273 -0.17 -28.14 -2.70
CA GLU A 273 0.08 -27.23 -3.81
C GLU A 273 0.34 -25.81 -3.31
N THR A 274 -0.55 -25.29 -2.46
CA THR A 274 -0.42 -23.94 -1.93
C THR A 274 0.71 -23.82 -0.91
N GLU A 275 0.99 -24.85 -0.12
CA GLU A 275 2.17 -24.93 0.75
C GLU A 275 3.46 -24.78 -0.08
N LYS A 276 3.56 -25.45 -1.23
CA LYS A 276 4.73 -25.30 -2.11
C LYS A 276 4.89 -23.85 -2.57
N LYS A 277 3.79 -23.22 -3.00
CA LYS A 277 3.80 -21.80 -3.41
C LYS A 277 4.15 -20.86 -2.26
N PHE A 278 3.64 -21.12 -1.07
CA PHE A 278 4.00 -20.39 0.15
C PHE A 278 5.50 -20.47 0.43
N GLN A 279 6.10 -21.66 0.35
CA GLN A 279 7.55 -21.82 0.57
C GLN A 279 8.39 -21.12 -0.52
N GLU A 280 7.92 -21.12 -1.77
CA GLU A 280 8.56 -20.38 -2.86
C GLU A 280 8.53 -18.87 -2.61
N ASP A 281 7.37 -18.32 -2.25
CA ASP A 281 7.24 -16.90 -1.93
C ASP A 281 8.00 -16.53 -0.65
N LEU A 282 7.93 -17.35 0.41
CA LEU A 282 8.70 -17.15 1.64
C LEU A 282 10.20 -17.03 1.35
N LYS A 283 10.73 -17.89 0.48
CA LYS A 283 12.12 -17.81 0.02
C LYS A 283 12.39 -16.51 -0.72
N ARG A 284 11.51 -16.09 -1.64
CA ARG A 284 11.66 -14.83 -2.38
C ARG A 284 11.67 -13.61 -1.44
N PHE A 285 10.77 -13.57 -0.46
CA PHE A 285 10.75 -12.53 0.57
C PHE A 285 12.03 -12.55 1.40
N TYR A 286 12.47 -13.71 1.87
CA TYR A 286 13.71 -13.81 2.64
C TYR A 286 14.91 -13.24 1.86
N LEU A 287 15.07 -13.61 0.59
CA LEU A 287 16.17 -13.12 -0.24
C LEU A 287 16.07 -11.63 -0.55
N ALA A 288 14.86 -11.09 -0.73
CA ALA A 288 14.65 -9.67 -1.01
C ALA A 288 14.93 -8.79 0.21
N PHE A 289 14.40 -9.17 1.38
CA PHE A 289 14.38 -8.34 2.59
C PHE A 289 15.59 -8.53 3.53
N THR A 290 16.47 -9.48 3.24
CA THR A 290 17.69 -9.74 4.02
C THR A 290 18.95 -9.49 3.18
N ASP A 291 20.12 -9.54 3.82
CA ASP A 291 21.44 -9.50 3.17
C ASP A 291 21.97 -10.92 2.84
N SER A 292 21.11 -11.95 2.89
CA SER A 292 21.53 -13.35 2.71
C SER A 292 21.21 -13.88 1.31
N ASP A 293 22.15 -14.63 0.72
CA ASP A 293 21.98 -15.26 -0.59
C ASP A 293 21.19 -16.59 -0.53
N ASP A 294 21.07 -17.19 0.66
CA ASP A 294 20.38 -18.45 0.89
C ASP A 294 19.52 -18.42 2.17
N MET A 295 18.33 -19.02 2.09
CA MET A 295 17.38 -19.10 3.20
C MET A 295 17.74 -20.22 4.18
N SER A 296 17.86 -19.87 5.47
CA SER A 296 18.06 -20.83 6.56
C SER A 296 16.84 -21.72 6.77
N SER A 297 17.05 -22.98 7.18
CA SER A 297 15.97 -23.93 7.52
C SER A 297 15.12 -23.52 8.72
N ASP A 298 15.58 -22.55 9.51
CA ASP A 298 14.87 -22.05 10.68
C ASP A 298 13.73 -21.08 10.30
N ILE A 299 13.73 -20.56 9.07
CA ILE A 299 12.72 -19.65 8.54
C ILE A 299 11.53 -20.46 8.03
N LYS A 300 10.37 -20.33 8.69
CA LYS A 300 9.17 -21.11 8.37
C LYS A 300 7.95 -20.25 8.05
N LYS A 301 8.00 -18.97 8.39
CA LYS A 301 6.91 -18.01 8.16
C LYS A 301 7.48 -16.60 7.98
N PHE A 302 6.68 -15.70 7.41
CA PHE A 302 7.10 -14.32 7.18
C PHE A 302 7.57 -13.60 8.45
N SER A 303 7.01 -13.92 9.63
CA SER A 303 7.44 -13.32 10.90
C SER A 303 8.84 -13.73 11.36
N ASP A 304 9.44 -14.75 10.77
CA ASP A 304 10.81 -15.16 11.09
C ASP A 304 11.84 -14.31 10.31
N ILE A 305 11.39 -13.53 9.33
CA ILE A 305 12.25 -12.68 8.49
C ILE A 305 12.55 -11.39 9.24
N LYS A 306 13.78 -11.29 9.75
CA LYS A 306 14.33 -10.04 10.28
C LYS A 306 14.77 -9.16 9.12
N LEU A 307 14.33 -7.90 9.09
CA LEU A 307 14.63 -6.98 7.98
C LEU A 307 16.13 -6.61 7.95
N ARG A 308 16.59 -6.11 6.80
CA ARG A 308 17.96 -5.64 6.61
C ARG A 308 18.28 -4.43 7.48
N ASP A 309 19.43 -4.45 8.15
CA ASP A 309 19.94 -3.30 8.90
C ASP A 309 20.84 -2.42 8.02
N TYR A 310 20.36 -1.21 7.73
CA TYR A 310 21.10 -0.20 6.96
C TYR A 310 21.97 0.71 7.84
N SER A 311 21.78 0.72 9.16
CA SER A 311 22.43 1.66 10.07
C SER A 311 23.95 1.50 10.16
N GLN A 312 24.43 0.28 9.90
CA GLN A 312 25.85 -0.08 9.96
C GLN A 312 26.58 0.09 8.62
N LYS A 313 25.91 0.64 7.59
CA LYS A 313 26.52 0.85 6.28
C LYS A 313 27.39 2.11 6.30
N LYS A 314 28.48 2.10 5.52
CA LYS A 314 29.50 3.16 5.52
C LYS A 314 28.95 4.57 5.25
N TYR A 315 27.93 4.69 4.38
CA TYR A 315 27.26 5.96 4.09
C TYR A 315 26.44 6.52 5.27
N CYS A 316 26.22 5.75 6.33
CA CYS A 316 25.59 6.21 7.58
C CYS A 316 26.61 6.77 8.59
N GLU A 317 27.91 6.51 8.39
CA GLU A 317 28.98 7.05 9.23
C GLU A 317 29.32 8.50 8.90
N THR A 318 28.98 8.96 7.68
CA THR A 318 29.28 10.32 7.22
C THR A 318 28.28 11.34 7.76
N PRO A 319 28.72 12.38 8.49
CA PRO A 319 27.83 13.38 9.10
C PRO A 319 27.22 14.38 8.09
N GLN A 320 27.53 14.28 6.79
CA GLN A 320 26.92 15.14 5.76
C GLN A 320 25.58 14.58 5.33
N LYS A 321 24.54 15.31 5.71
CA LYS A 321 23.13 14.96 5.52
C LYS A 321 22.65 15.19 4.08
N ALA A 322 23.15 16.21 3.39
CA ALA A 322 22.59 16.63 2.11
C ALA A 322 23.66 16.65 1.00
N PHE A 323 23.37 16.02 -0.12
CA PHE A 323 24.26 15.93 -1.27
C PHE A 323 23.67 16.73 -2.43
N THR A 324 24.37 17.77 -2.87
CA THR A 324 23.92 18.62 -3.99
C THR A 324 24.66 18.25 -5.27
N GLY A 325 23.92 17.87 -6.30
CA GLY A 325 24.41 17.55 -7.64
C GLY A 325 23.59 18.25 -8.73
N SER A 326 23.82 17.89 -9.99
CA SER A 326 23.05 18.37 -11.14
C SER A 326 22.35 17.20 -11.82
N TYR A 327 21.18 17.42 -12.44
CA TYR A 327 20.52 16.43 -13.30
C TYR A 327 21.39 15.93 -14.47
N LYS A 328 22.47 16.64 -14.80
CA LYS A 328 23.46 16.22 -15.80
C LYS A 328 24.43 15.15 -15.28
N ASP A 329 24.56 15.00 -13.96
CA ASP A 329 25.30 13.91 -13.36
C ASP A 329 24.47 12.62 -13.51
N LYS A 330 25.10 11.60 -14.09
CA LYS A 330 24.48 10.31 -14.36
C LYS A 330 23.91 9.69 -13.07
N LEU A 331 24.62 9.75 -11.95
CA LEU A 331 24.18 9.11 -10.71
C LEU A 331 22.94 9.79 -10.13
N PHE A 332 22.87 11.12 -10.16
CA PHE A 332 21.70 11.87 -9.72
C PHE A 332 20.49 11.66 -10.65
N ASN A 333 20.72 11.56 -11.96
CA ASN A 333 19.69 11.24 -12.93
C ASN A 333 19.13 9.81 -12.73
N ASP A 334 20.02 8.83 -12.55
CA ASP A 334 19.68 7.43 -12.29
C ASP A 334 18.88 7.31 -10.98
N TYR A 335 19.28 8.03 -9.93
CA TYR A 335 18.55 8.08 -8.66
C TYR A 335 17.12 8.63 -8.81
N ALA A 336 16.98 9.77 -9.49
CA ALA A 336 15.67 10.39 -9.74
C ALA A 336 14.77 9.49 -10.61
N ASN A 337 15.35 8.83 -11.62
CA ASN A 337 14.62 7.89 -12.47
C ASN A 337 14.19 6.64 -11.71
N ASN A 338 15.03 6.13 -10.80
CA ASN A 338 14.68 5.00 -9.94
C ASN A 338 13.45 5.35 -9.06
N LEU A 339 13.49 6.49 -8.37
CA LEU A 339 12.36 6.99 -7.56
C LEU A 339 11.08 7.12 -8.40
N LYS A 340 11.17 7.73 -9.58
CA LYS A 340 10.02 7.88 -10.49
C LYS A 340 9.43 6.53 -10.87
N LYS A 341 10.26 5.56 -11.25
CA LYS A 341 9.82 4.21 -11.62
C LYS A 341 9.19 3.47 -10.44
N MET A 342 9.79 3.58 -9.26
CA MET A 342 9.28 2.97 -8.04
C MET A 342 7.88 3.50 -7.71
N ILE A 343 7.68 4.82 -7.72
CA ILE A 343 6.37 5.45 -7.48
C ILE A 343 5.34 4.98 -8.52
N GLN A 344 5.70 4.98 -9.80
CA GLN A 344 4.80 4.52 -10.88
C GLN A 344 4.43 3.04 -10.73
N SER A 345 5.40 2.18 -10.41
CA SER A 345 5.23 0.74 -10.20
C SER A 345 4.29 0.45 -9.03
N VAL A 346 4.47 1.15 -7.91
CA VAL A 346 3.64 1.04 -6.70
C VAL A 346 2.21 1.49 -6.97
N ASN A 347 2.03 2.67 -7.57
CA ASN A 347 0.69 3.19 -7.89
C ASN A 347 -0.07 2.22 -8.80
N LYS A 348 0.57 1.76 -9.89
CA LYS A 348 -0.04 0.80 -10.82
C LYS A 348 -0.49 -0.50 -10.12
N LYS A 349 0.34 -1.06 -9.24
CA LYS A 349 -0.01 -2.30 -8.53
C LYS A 349 -1.12 -2.09 -7.50
N GLN A 350 -1.15 -0.92 -6.85
CA GLN A 350 -2.25 -0.57 -5.95
C GLN A 350 -3.56 -0.38 -6.71
N ASP A 351 -3.53 0.23 -7.90
CA ASP A 351 -4.72 0.36 -8.74
C ASP A 351 -5.25 -1.03 -9.15
N ASN A 352 -4.35 -1.96 -9.53
CA ASN A 352 -4.74 -3.35 -9.78
C ASN A 352 -5.39 -4.02 -8.56
N LEU A 353 -4.92 -3.73 -7.33
CA LEU A 353 -5.56 -4.24 -6.10
C LEU A 353 -6.95 -3.64 -5.90
N LEU A 354 -7.17 -2.37 -6.26
CA LEU A 354 -8.50 -1.75 -6.24
C LEU A 354 -9.43 -2.37 -7.29
N ASP A 355 -8.90 -2.75 -8.46
CA ASP A 355 -9.68 -3.46 -9.48
C ASP A 355 -10.20 -4.80 -8.96
N ILE A 356 -9.46 -5.49 -8.09
CA ILE A 356 -9.98 -6.69 -7.42
C ILE A 356 -11.20 -6.38 -6.56
N ILE A 357 -11.19 -5.27 -5.81
CA ILE A 357 -12.35 -4.85 -5.00
C ILE A 357 -13.58 -4.68 -5.90
N ASN A 358 -13.40 -4.12 -7.11
CA ASN A 358 -14.48 -3.94 -8.09
C ASN A 358 -14.98 -5.27 -8.70
N LYS A 359 -14.22 -6.36 -8.63
CA LYS A 359 -14.69 -7.71 -9.00
C LYS A 359 -15.58 -8.32 -7.92
N ILE A 360 -15.26 -8.03 -6.65
CA ILE A 360 -15.96 -8.55 -5.47
C ILE A 360 -17.24 -7.79 -5.19
N PHE A 361 -17.22 -6.46 -5.33
CA PHE A 361 -18.32 -5.58 -4.98
C PHE A 361 -18.81 -4.79 -6.19
N VAL A 362 -20.12 -4.72 -6.36
CA VAL A 362 -20.78 -4.04 -7.47
C VAL A 362 -21.79 -3.02 -6.96
N TYR A 363 -21.95 -1.94 -7.72
CA TYR A 363 -23.04 -0.99 -7.51
C TYR A 363 -24.31 -1.52 -8.15
N VAL A 364 -25.41 -1.52 -7.39
CA VAL A 364 -26.75 -1.84 -7.87
C VAL A 364 -27.73 -0.76 -7.43
N LEU A 365 -28.76 -0.54 -8.23
CA LEU A 365 -29.83 0.39 -7.87
C LEU A 365 -30.76 -0.29 -6.87
N ASP A 366 -30.92 0.28 -5.68
CA ASP A 366 -31.90 -0.22 -4.71
C ASP A 366 -33.31 -0.07 -5.29
N PRO A 367 -34.09 -1.16 -5.42
CA PRO A 367 -35.40 -1.11 -6.05
C PRO A 367 -36.40 -0.27 -5.27
N ILE A 368 -36.21 -0.10 -3.95
CA ILE A 368 -37.06 0.67 -3.04
C ILE A 368 -36.60 2.12 -3.01
N THR A 369 -35.32 2.36 -2.69
CA THR A 369 -34.82 3.72 -2.44
C THR A 369 -34.37 4.44 -3.70
N LYS A 370 -34.21 3.72 -4.82
CA LYS A 370 -33.67 4.23 -6.10
C LYS A 370 -32.31 4.91 -5.95
N LYS A 371 -31.52 4.48 -4.96
CA LYS A 371 -30.16 4.93 -4.71
C LYS A 371 -29.18 3.82 -5.03
N ASP A 372 -27.99 4.19 -5.49
CA ASP A 372 -26.91 3.25 -5.66
C ASP A 372 -26.47 2.70 -4.30
N VAL A 373 -26.48 1.38 -4.20
CA VAL A 373 -26.03 0.61 -3.04
C VAL A 373 -25.00 -0.41 -3.50
N ILE A 374 -24.06 -0.74 -2.62
CA ILE A 374 -22.99 -1.70 -2.93
C ILE A 374 -23.40 -3.06 -2.37
N ARG A 375 -23.19 -4.12 -3.16
CA ARG A 375 -23.32 -5.50 -2.69
C ARG A 375 -22.21 -6.40 -3.24
N VAL A 376 -22.08 -7.61 -2.67
CA VAL A 376 -21.25 -8.67 -3.24
C VAL A 376 -21.76 -8.96 -4.65
N ASN A 377 -20.83 -9.11 -5.58
CA ASN A 377 -21.13 -9.41 -6.97
C ASN A 377 -21.95 -10.71 -7.04
N PRO A 378 -23.20 -10.68 -7.54
CA PRO A 378 -24.07 -11.85 -7.56
C PRO A 378 -23.55 -12.98 -8.45
N ASP A 379 -22.68 -12.65 -9.41
CA ASP A 379 -22.06 -13.61 -10.32
C ASP A 379 -20.80 -14.26 -9.73
N LEU A 380 -20.37 -13.83 -8.54
CA LEU A 380 -19.20 -14.37 -7.87
C LEU A 380 -19.48 -15.78 -7.32
N THR A 381 -18.75 -16.76 -7.85
CA THR A 381 -18.80 -18.17 -7.42
C THR A 381 -17.61 -18.52 -6.53
N GLU A 382 -17.63 -19.69 -5.88
CA GLU A 382 -16.51 -20.18 -5.07
C GLU A 382 -15.22 -20.32 -5.92
N ASP A 383 -15.32 -20.83 -7.16
CA ASP A 383 -14.19 -20.91 -8.09
C ASP A 383 -13.70 -19.51 -8.47
N GLY A 384 -14.61 -18.59 -8.82
CA GLY A 384 -14.25 -17.21 -9.15
C GLY A 384 -13.64 -16.45 -7.97
N LEU A 385 -14.08 -16.75 -6.74
CA LEU A 385 -13.49 -16.22 -5.53
C LEU A 385 -12.09 -16.80 -5.28
N GLN A 386 -11.87 -18.08 -5.59
CA GLN A 386 -10.55 -18.69 -5.51
C GLN A 386 -9.57 -18.06 -6.51
N ASP A 387 -10.01 -17.80 -7.74
CA ASP A 387 -9.23 -17.06 -8.74
C ASP A 387 -8.87 -15.64 -8.24
N ILE A 388 -9.83 -14.95 -7.62
CA ILE A 388 -9.61 -13.64 -7.00
C ILE A 388 -8.59 -13.72 -5.86
N ILE A 389 -8.65 -14.75 -5.00
CA ILE A 389 -7.68 -14.98 -3.93
C ILE A 389 -6.27 -15.14 -4.51
N ASP A 390 -6.15 -15.95 -5.56
CA ASP A 390 -4.86 -16.23 -6.21
C ASP A 390 -4.27 -14.99 -6.88
N GLU A 391 -5.10 -14.23 -7.60
CA GLU A 391 -4.73 -12.97 -8.23
C GLU A 391 -4.31 -11.94 -7.18
N THR A 392 -5.09 -11.79 -6.10
CA THR A 392 -4.80 -10.87 -4.99
C THR A 392 -3.46 -11.19 -4.35
N ARG A 393 -3.25 -12.46 -3.99
CA ARG A 393 -2.00 -12.94 -3.40
C ARG A 393 -0.81 -12.61 -4.28
N ASN A 394 -0.88 -12.93 -5.58
CA ASN A 394 0.19 -12.63 -6.52
C ASN A 394 0.46 -11.12 -6.61
N LEU A 395 -0.58 -10.28 -6.68
CA LEU A 395 -0.43 -8.83 -6.76
C LEU A 395 0.24 -8.24 -5.50
N ILE A 396 -0.13 -8.72 -4.30
CA ILE A 396 0.48 -8.28 -3.03
C ILE A 396 1.95 -8.72 -2.96
N VAL A 397 2.24 -9.98 -3.28
CA VAL A 397 3.62 -10.51 -3.32
C VAL A 397 4.49 -9.70 -4.29
N GLU A 398 4.01 -9.47 -5.51
CA GLU A 398 4.73 -8.68 -6.51
C GLU A 398 4.86 -7.21 -6.12
N LEU A 399 3.89 -6.64 -5.40
CA LEU A 399 3.99 -5.28 -4.86
C LEU A 399 5.16 -5.18 -3.89
N TYR A 400 5.22 -6.03 -2.87
CA TYR A 400 6.27 -5.96 -1.85
C TYR A 400 7.65 -6.31 -2.41
N LEU A 401 7.78 -7.38 -3.18
CA LEU A 401 9.07 -7.80 -3.73
C LEU A 401 9.63 -6.78 -4.70
N LYS A 402 8.82 -6.27 -5.63
CA LYS A 402 9.31 -5.29 -6.61
C LYS A 402 9.71 -3.98 -5.94
N CYS A 403 8.94 -3.58 -4.95
CA CYS A 403 9.17 -2.39 -4.16
C CYS A 403 10.49 -2.46 -3.37
N GLU A 404 10.77 -3.59 -2.71
CA GLU A 404 12.04 -3.78 -2.02
C GLU A 404 13.22 -3.87 -3.01
N GLU A 405 13.04 -4.51 -4.17
CA GLU A 405 14.05 -4.53 -5.23
C GLU A 405 14.41 -3.12 -5.71
N ASP A 406 13.40 -2.30 -6.05
CA ASP A 406 13.58 -0.91 -6.49
C ASP A 406 14.17 -0.03 -5.37
N PHE A 407 13.82 -0.31 -4.11
CA PHE A 407 14.40 0.37 -2.95
C PHE A 407 15.90 0.05 -2.80
N VAL A 408 16.26 -1.23 -2.81
CA VAL A 408 17.66 -1.68 -2.72
C VAL A 408 18.50 -1.11 -3.86
N GLU A 409 17.95 -1.04 -5.08
CA GLU A 409 18.63 -0.40 -6.20
C GLU A 409 18.83 1.10 -5.97
N GLY A 410 17.82 1.80 -5.44
CA GLY A 410 17.94 3.19 -5.03
C GLY A 410 19.04 3.42 -3.99
N VAL A 411 19.11 2.54 -2.98
CA VAL A 411 20.15 2.59 -1.94
C VAL A 411 21.55 2.40 -2.55
N LYS A 412 21.73 1.48 -3.51
CA LYS A 412 23.02 1.29 -4.20
C LYS A 412 23.43 2.52 -5.00
N ILE A 413 22.50 3.16 -5.71
CA ILE A 413 22.78 4.40 -6.44
C ILE A 413 23.18 5.50 -5.45
N TYR A 414 22.48 5.61 -4.31
CA TYR A 414 22.85 6.56 -3.26
C TYR A 414 24.25 6.30 -2.69
N GLU A 415 24.58 5.04 -2.40
CA GLU A 415 25.92 4.64 -1.95
C GLU A 415 26.99 5.08 -2.97
N ALA A 416 26.76 4.88 -4.26
CA ALA A 416 27.67 5.34 -5.32
C ALA A 416 27.80 6.87 -5.37
N ILE A 417 26.72 7.63 -5.10
CA ILE A 417 26.78 9.11 -4.99
C ILE A 417 27.68 9.50 -3.83
N VAL A 418 27.50 8.89 -2.65
CA VAL A 418 28.30 9.17 -1.45
C VAL A 418 29.78 8.88 -1.72
N GLU A 419 30.09 7.72 -2.30
CA GLU A 419 31.47 7.34 -2.63
C GLU A 419 32.12 8.29 -3.64
N SER A 420 31.40 8.68 -4.68
CA SER A 420 31.87 9.64 -5.68
C SER A 420 32.25 10.98 -5.03
N GLN A 421 31.40 11.49 -4.13
CA GLN A 421 31.68 12.77 -3.46
C GLN A 421 32.84 12.71 -2.46
N ILE A 422 32.97 11.60 -1.74
CA ILE A 422 34.13 11.37 -0.87
C ILE A 422 35.41 11.35 -1.71
N PHE A 423 35.40 10.68 -2.87
CA PHE A 423 36.52 10.63 -3.79
C PHE A 423 36.89 12.01 -4.32
N GLU A 424 35.92 12.78 -4.83
CA GLU A 424 36.16 14.15 -5.32
C GLU A 424 36.72 15.08 -4.23
N THR A 425 36.19 14.98 -3.01
CA THR A 425 36.65 15.79 -1.87
C THR A 425 38.06 15.41 -1.47
N THR A 426 38.38 14.11 -1.45
CA THR A 426 39.71 13.60 -1.15
C THR A 426 40.74 14.07 -2.19
N GLN A 427 40.38 14.02 -3.48
CA GLN A 427 41.26 14.50 -4.54
C GLN A 427 41.54 16.00 -4.40
N LYS A 428 40.53 16.82 -4.08
CA LYS A 428 40.72 18.26 -3.82
C LYS A 428 41.67 18.53 -2.65
N HIS A 429 41.61 17.73 -1.58
CA HIS A 429 42.55 17.82 -0.46
C HIS A 429 43.98 17.43 -0.87
N ILE A 430 44.14 16.37 -1.68
CA ILE A 430 45.45 15.97 -2.22
C ILE A 430 46.04 17.12 -3.05
N ASP A 431 45.27 17.66 -4.00
CA ASP A 431 45.69 18.77 -4.86
C ASP A 431 46.06 20.02 -4.02
N GLN A 432 45.36 20.27 -2.91
CA GLN A 432 45.69 21.36 -2.00
C GLN A 432 47.01 21.12 -1.25
N LEU A 433 47.20 19.91 -0.72
CA LEU A 433 48.44 19.51 -0.03
C LEU A 433 49.65 19.57 -0.96
N GLU A 434 49.49 19.14 -2.22
CA GLU A 434 50.53 19.25 -3.24
C GLU A 434 50.90 20.71 -3.53
N LYS A 435 49.91 21.60 -3.68
CA LYS A 435 50.14 23.04 -3.84
C LYS A 435 50.82 23.67 -2.64
N GLU A 436 50.54 23.21 -1.43
CA GLU A 436 51.21 23.69 -0.21
C GLU A 436 52.65 23.18 -0.12
N HIS A 437 52.88 21.92 -0.47
CA HIS A 437 54.22 21.34 -0.56
C HIS A 437 55.11 22.10 -1.57
N GLU A 438 54.59 22.44 -2.75
CA GLU A 438 55.32 23.26 -3.74
C GLU A 438 55.73 24.64 -3.18
N LYS A 439 54.85 25.29 -2.42
CA LYS A 439 55.15 26.58 -1.77
C LYS A 439 56.27 26.47 -0.73
N LEU A 440 56.37 25.33 -0.03
CA LEU A 440 57.41 25.09 0.97
C LEU A 440 58.77 24.72 0.36
N ILE A 441 58.78 24.13 -0.85
CA ILE A 441 60.02 23.76 -1.57
C ILE A 441 60.58 24.92 -2.38
N THR A 442 59.79 25.97 -2.66
CA THR A 442 60.29 27.15 -3.37
C THR A 442 61.33 27.87 -2.49
N PRO A 443 62.62 27.97 -2.90
CA PRO A 443 63.66 28.48 -2.02
C PRO A 443 63.39 29.94 -1.68
N TYR A 444 63.40 30.25 -0.38
CA TYR A 444 63.42 31.61 0.14
C TYR A 444 64.64 32.35 -0.45
N ILE A 445 64.41 33.23 -1.43
CA ILE A 445 65.41 34.20 -1.87
C ILE A 445 65.22 35.43 -0.96
N PRO A 446 66.14 35.70 -0.01
CA PRO A 446 66.04 36.91 0.80
C PRO A 446 66.15 38.12 -0.12
N LYS A 447 65.20 39.05 -0.02
CA LYS A 447 65.33 40.37 -0.65
C LYS A 447 66.55 41.07 -0.06
N LEU A 448 67.64 41.13 -0.80
CA LEU A 448 68.77 42.01 -0.49
C LEU A 448 68.26 43.46 -0.44
N GLN A 449 68.24 44.04 0.76
CA GLN A 449 68.03 45.47 0.93
C GLN A 449 69.18 46.21 0.24
N SER A 450 68.84 47.07 -0.74
CA SER A 450 69.78 48.01 -1.32
C SER A 450 70.26 49.00 -0.24
N PRO A 451 71.56 49.41 -0.25
CA PRO A 451 72.08 50.30 0.76
C PRO A 451 71.45 51.70 0.66
N VAL A 452 71.00 52.20 1.80
CA VAL A 452 70.50 53.57 2.01
C VAL A 452 71.64 54.55 1.76
N ILE A 453 71.43 55.47 0.82
CA ILE A 453 72.28 56.64 0.59
C ILE A 453 72.13 57.57 1.80
N SER A 454 73.21 57.83 2.54
CA SER A 454 73.22 58.88 3.57
C SER A 454 73.55 60.23 2.95
N GLU A 455 72.56 61.12 2.87
CA GLU A 455 72.78 62.53 2.62
C GLU A 455 73.35 63.19 3.89
N VAL A 456 74.50 63.85 3.76
CA VAL A 456 75.14 64.66 4.81
C VAL A 456 74.55 66.08 4.76
N PRO A 457 74.01 66.64 5.86
CA PRO A 457 73.45 67.99 5.85
C PRO A 457 74.54 69.06 5.94
N ALA A 458 74.44 70.06 5.07
CA ALA A 458 75.31 71.23 5.02
C ALA A 458 75.11 72.15 6.25
N GLY A 459 76.16 72.27 7.07
CA GLY A 459 76.27 73.29 8.12
C GLY A 459 76.87 74.58 7.58
N LYS A 460 76.26 75.72 7.91
CA LYS A 460 76.66 77.08 7.50
C LYS A 460 77.93 77.58 8.22
N ILE A 461 78.65 78.39 7.46
CA ILE A 461 79.89 79.16 7.67
C ILE A 461 79.84 80.07 8.92
N PRO A 462 81.00 80.42 9.49
CA PRO A 462 81.30 81.83 9.75
C PRO A 462 82.65 82.29 9.18
N ILE A 463 82.64 83.54 8.71
CA ILE A 463 83.73 84.33 8.16
C ILE A 463 84.56 84.91 9.31
N ALA A 464 85.89 84.95 9.18
CA ALA A 464 86.72 85.90 9.92
C ALA A 464 88.00 86.25 9.12
N ASN A 465 88.06 87.54 8.78
CA ASN A 465 89.16 88.45 8.42
C ASN A 465 90.26 88.04 7.42
#